data_AF-A0A2V6DFR1-F1
#
_entry.id   AF-A0A2V6DFR1-F1
#
_cell.length_a   1.000
_cell.length_b   1.000
_cell.length_c   1.000
_cell.angle_alpha   90.00
_cell.angle_beta   90.00
_cell.angle_gamma   90.00
#
_symmetry.space_group_name_H-M   'P 1'
#
loop_
_entity.id
_entity.type
_entity.pdbx_description
1 polymer ?
#
loop_
_entity_poly.entity_id
_entity_poly.type
_entity_poly.pdbx_seq_one_letter_code
_entity_poly.pdbx_strand_id
1 'polypeptide(L)'
;MEHLKHLNLDDAWPDEPLGLPVVDARASGPRLRFSVPPRLIAEFYREHETNLAVPFLLYGSGDFHYLTALRLRRVAGPVVLISFDNHPDWDVRPPKWGCGGWVNRALELPHIKHVAVWGCGNFECWWPHQIFGNRRAERAGILEVHPWADDRPVKDRQRKGAILRENWRQRFEQFVNGLASENIYVTIDLDCLRIEEAVTNWESGRFSVADLQWGIRRRNMRGANSVSPRNLITRKSGCLLKTRFVQSI
;
A
#
# COMPACT_ATOMS: atom_id res chain seq x y z
N MET A 1 5.40 6.92 22.16
CA MET A 1 4.21 6.99 21.28
C MET A 1 4.47 7.78 19.99
N GLU A 2 5.67 8.36 19.80
CA GLU A 2 6.01 9.22 18.65
C GLU A 2 6.13 8.50 17.28
N HIS A 3 6.01 7.17 17.24
CA HIS A 3 6.25 6.37 16.04
C HIS A 3 4.99 5.96 15.28
N LEU A 4 3.81 6.24 15.84
CA LEU A 4 2.51 5.88 15.29
C LEU A 4 1.62 7.13 15.33
N LYS A 5 0.97 7.47 14.22
CA LYS A 5 0.02 8.60 14.15
C LYS A 5 -1.19 8.24 13.30
N HIS A 6 -2.29 8.95 13.53
CA HIS A 6 -3.42 9.04 12.62
C HIS A 6 -3.48 10.46 12.07
N LEU A 7 -3.22 10.65 10.77
CA LEU A 7 -3.39 11.94 10.10
C LEU A 7 -4.81 12.01 9.55
N ASN A 8 -5.68 12.70 10.29
CA ASN A 8 -7.10 12.78 9.95
C ASN A 8 -7.32 13.80 8.82
N LEU A 9 -7.72 13.31 7.65
CA LEU A 9 -7.95 14.12 6.44
C LEU A 9 -9.44 14.35 6.16
N ASP A 10 -10.32 13.45 6.60
CA ASP A 10 -11.72 13.41 6.19
C ASP A 10 -12.65 12.64 7.15
N ASP A 11 -12.23 12.41 8.40
CA ASP A 11 -12.98 11.69 9.42
C ASP A 11 -13.36 10.23 9.03
N ALA A 12 -12.59 9.59 8.13
CA ALA A 12 -12.83 8.21 7.71
C ALA A 12 -12.75 7.15 8.83
N TRP A 13 -12.12 7.50 9.95
CA TRP A 13 -11.87 6.62 11.09
C TRP A 13 -12.53 7.18 12.36
N PRO A 14 -13.88 7.14 12.45
CA PRO A 14 -14.59 7.66 13.62
C PRO A 14 -14.25 6.86 14.88
N ASP A 15 -14.38 7.50 16.04
CA ASP A 15 -14.23 6.90 17.38
C ASP A 15 -12.83 6.38 17.76
N GLU A 16 -11.77 6.90 17.11
CA GLU A 16 -10.36 6.57 17.39
C GLU A 16 -10.11 5.06 17.56
N PRO A 17 -10.42 4.23 16.55
CA PRO A 17 -10.54 2.78 16.73
C PRO A 17 -9.23 2.09 17.16
N LEU A 18 -8.10 2.78 17.02
CA LEU A 18 -6.76 2.29 17.32
C LEU A 18 -6.06 3.06 18.46
N GLY A 19 -6.71 4.09 19.04
CA GLY A 19 -6.10 4.94 20.07
C GLY A 19 -4.79 5.60 19.64
N LEU A 20 -4.66 5.94 18.36
CA LEU A 20 -3.47 6.58 17.80
C LEU A 20 -3.50 8.08 18.05
N PRO A 21 -2.36 8.74 18.36
CA PRO A 21 -2.28 10.19 18.40
C PRO A 21 -2.77 10.80 17.08
N VAL A 22 -3.83 11.60 17.15
CA VAL A 22 -4.46 12.22 15.99
C VAL A 22 -3.75 13.53 15.66
N VAL A 23 -3.44 13.71 14.38
CA VAL A 23 -3.03 14.98 13.78
C VAL A 23 -4.17 15.44 12.88
N ASP A 24 -4.79 16.56 13.21
CA ASP A 24 -5.87 17.13 12.41
C ASP A 24 -5.30 17.79 11.15
N ALA A 25 -5.70 17.28 9.98
CA ALA A 25 -5.38 17.81 8.67
C ALA A 25 -6.63 17.94 7.78
N ARG A 26 -7.83 18.00 8.39
CA ARG A 26 -9.11 18.00 7.67
C ARG A 26 -9.27 19.20 6.74
N ALA A 27 -8.66 20.33 7.08
CA ALA A 27 -8.64 21.51 6.21
C ALA A 27 -7.89 21.27 4.86
N SER A 28 -7.03 20.27 4.80
CA SER A 28 -6.31 19.88 3.59
C SER A 28 -7.05 18.81 2.78
N GLY A 29 -7.83 17.95 3.43
CA GLY A 29 -8.53 16.80 2.82
C GLY A 29 -9.26 17.10 1.52
N PRO A 30 -10.23 18.05 1.49
CA PRO A 30 -11.00 18.35 0.28
C PRO A 30 -10.15 18.74 -0.93
N ARG A 31 -8.99 19.40 -0.70
CA ARG A 31 -8.07 19.83 -1.77
C ARG A 31 -7.12 18.73 -2.23
N LEU A 32 -6.97 17.69 -1.43
CA LEU A 32 -6.10 16.55 -1.70
C LEU A 32 -6.86 15.34 -2.24
N ARG A 33 -8.20 15.34 -2.22
CA ARG A 33 -8.98 14.17 -2.62
C ARG A 33 -8.73 13.83 -4.08
N PHE A 34 -8.40 12.56 -4.36
CA PHE A 34 -8.22 11.94 -5.68
C PHE A 34 -7.01 12.44 -6.48
N SER A 35 -6.82 13.75 -6.61
CA SER A 35 -5.68 14.36 -7.29
C SER A 35 -5.46 15.80 -6.85
N VAL A 36 -4.26 16.33 -7.07
CA VAL A 36 -3.86 17.65 -6.58
C VAL A 36 -2.79 18.31 -7.47
N PRO A 37 -2.81 19.64 -7.66
CA PRO A 37 -1.74 20.36 -8.33
C PRO A 37 -0.38 20.28 -7.58
N PRO A 38 0.76 20.28 -8.29
CA PRO A 38 2.10 20.22 -7.68
C PRO A 38 2.37 21.27 -6.60
N ARG A 39 1.80 22.48 -6.72
CA ARG A 39 1.96 23.54 -5.72
C ARG A 39 1.34 23.16 -4.37
N LEU A 40 0.09 22.71 -4.39
CA LEU A 40 -0.66 22.40 -3.17
C LEU A 40 -0.12 21.16 -2.46
N ILE A 41 0.30 20.14 -3.21
CA ILE A 41 0.91 18.95 -2.60
C ILE A 41 2.28 19.24 -1.99
N ALA A 42 3.03 20.19 -2.56
CA ALA A 42 4.30 20.64 -1.97
C ALA A 42 4.06 21.49 -0.70
N GLU A 43 3.01 22.31 -0.67
CA GLU A 43 2.57 23.03 0.53
C GLU A 43 2.19 22.05 1.64
N PHE A 44 1.29 21.11 1.35
CA PHE A 44 0.89 20.06 2.28
C PHE A 44 2.09 19.26 2.82
N TYR A 45 3.02 18.88 1.93
CA TYR A 45 4.21 18.15 2.34
C TYR A 45 5.06 18.95 3.32
N ARG A 46 5.28 20.25 3.09
CA ARG A 46 6.06 21.10 4.01
C ARG A 46 5.40 21.22 5.38
N GLU A 47 4.07 21.34 5.42
CA GLU A 47 3.30 21.48 6.66
C GLU A 47 3.29 20.18 7.49
N HIS A 48 3.17 19.03 6.82
CA HIS A 48 3.01 17.74 7.49
C HIS A 48 4.23 16.82 7.37
N GLU A 49 5.41 17.33 6.98
CA GLU A 49 6.61 16.52 6.71
C GLU A 49 6.95 15.57 7.87
N THR A 50 6.96 16.11 9.10
CA THR A 50 7.27 15.35 10.32
C THR A 50 6.18 14.33 10.67
N ASN A 51 4.94 14.60 10.30
CA ASN A 51 3.82 13.69 10.48
C ASN A 51 3.87 12.56 9.44
N LEU A 52 4.25 12.85 8.21
CA LEU A 52 4.37 11.87 7.13
C LEU A 52 5.57 10.92 7.32
N ALA A 53 6.62 11.40 8.02
CA ALA A 53 7.86 10.66 8.25
C ALA A 53 7.80 9.64 9.40
N VAL A 54 6.71 9.57 10.16
CA VAL A 54 6.59 8.55 11.21
C VAL A 54 6.58 7.14 10.61
N PRO A 55 7.12 6.13 11.33
CA PRO A 55 7.10 4.75 10.87
C PRO A 55 5.70 4.26 10.50
N PHE A 56 4.70 4.43 11.38
CA PHE A 56 3.32 4.03 11.11
C PHE A 56 2.43 5.26 10.99
N LEU A 57 1.69 5.35 9.90
CA LEU A 57 0.68 6.40 9.73
C LEU A 57 -0.55 5.77 9.12
N LEU A 58 -1.67 5.97 9.80
CA LEU A 58 -3.01 5.82 9.25
C LEU A 58 -3.47 7.17 8.73
N TYR A 59 -4.09 7.24 7.56
CA TYR A 59 -4.58 8.52 7.04
C TYR A 59 -5.72 8.38 6.04
N GLY A 60 -6.74 9.22 6.21
CA GLY A 60 -7.83 9.42 5.25
C GLY A 60 -8.66 8.19 4.86
N SER A 61 -9.59 8.39 3.93
CA SER A 61 -10.22 7.32 3.13
C SER A 61 -9.42 6.97 1.87
N GLY A 62 -9.95 6.10 1.00
CA GLY A 62 -9.24 5.58 -0.19
C GLY A 62 -8.70 6.63 -1.19
N ASP A 63 -9.22 7.85 -1.20
CA ASP A 63 -8.80 8.89 -2.17
C ASP A 63 -7.48 9.59 -1.84
N PHE A 64 -6.76 9.12 -0.84
CA PHE A 64 -5.51 9.70 -0.36
C PHE A 64 -4.30 8.79 -0.52
N HIS A 65 -4.46 7.55 -1.01
CA HIS A 65 -3.38 6.57 -1.02
C HIS A 65 -2.11 7.07 -1.74
N TYR A 66 -2.27 7.94 -2.75
CA TYR A 66 -1.15 8.61 -3.45
C TYR A 66 -0.20 9.42 -2.56
N LEU A 67 -0.62 9.80 -1.34
CA LEU A 67 0.24 10.45 -0.35
C LEU A 67 1.40 9.53 0.10
N THR A 68 1.33 8.21 -0.12
CA THR A 68 2.44 7.27 0.07
C THR A 68 3.71 7.75 -0.63
N ALA A 69 3.61 8.29 -1.85
CA ALA A 69 4.77 8.80 -2.58
C ALA A 69 5.48 9.96 -1.85
N LEU A 70 4.76 10.77 -1.07
CA LEU A 70 5.38 11.81 -0.24
C LEU A 70 6.13 11.21 0.95
N ARG A 71 5.55 10.20 1.59
CA ARG A 71 6.14 9.54 2.77
C ARG A 71 7.49 8.90 2.43
N LEU A 72 7.59 8.30 1.26
CA LEU A 72 8.80 7.66 0.78
C LEU A 72 10.00 8.62 0.66
N ARG A 73 9.78 9.93 0.52
CA ARG A 73 10.87 10.94 0.43
C ARG A 73 11.77 10.99 1.66
N ARG A 74 11.26 10.58 2.84
CA ARG A 74 12.00 10.59 4.10
C ARG A 74 12.52 9.22 4.52
N VAL A 75 12.23 8.18 3.74
CA VAL A 75 12.77 6.85 4.00
C VAL A 75 14.27 6.89 3.72
N ALA A 76 15.06 6.54 4.73
CA ALA A 76 16.50 6.57 4.66
C ALA A 76 17.04 5.32 3.95
N GLY A 77 17.94 5.54 2.98
CA GLY A 77 18.64 4.48 2.29
C GLY A 77 17.77 3.68 1.31
N PRO A 78 18.36 2.68 0.64
CA PRO A 78 17.64 1.92 -0.38
C PRO A 78 16.50 1.08 0.21
N VAL A 79 15.36 1.06 -0.47
CA VAL A 79 14.14 0.37 -0.01
C VAL A 79 13.36 -0.23 -1.18
N VAL A 80 12.68 -1.35 -0.90
CA VAL A 80 11.68 -1.97 -1.76
C VAL A 80 10.29 -1.63 -1.25
N LEU A 81 9.42 -1.13 -2.11
CA LEU A 81 8.03 -0.84 -1.80
C LEU A 81 7.17 -2.05 -2.14
N ILE A 82 6.35 -2.49 -1.18
CA ILE A 82 5.27 -3.46 -1.39
C ILE A 82 3.94 -2.73 -1.17
N SER A 83 3.11 -2.67 -2.19
CA SER A 83 1.74 -2.16 -2.12
C SER A 83 0.75 -3.32 -2.15
N PHE A 84 -0.16 -3.39 -1.19
CA PHE A 84 -1.36 -4.23 -1.30
C PHE A 84 -2.49 -3.33 -1.76
N ASP A 85 -2.99 -3.57 -2.96
CA ASP A 85 -3.84 -2.62 -3.67
C ASP A 85 -4.71 -3.35 -4.70
N ASN A 86 -5.97 -2.94 -4.85
CA ASN A 86 -6.79 -3.43 -5.94
C ASN A 86 -6.43 -2.80 -7.30
N HIS A 87 -5.81 -1.62 -7.25
CA HIS A 87 -5.34 -0.87 -8.40
C HIS A 87 -3.82 -0.95 -8.56
N PRO A 88 -3.30 -0.88 -9.80
CA PRO A 88 -1.86 -0.86 -10.05
C PRO A 88 -1.23 0.53 -9.83
N ASP A 89 -2.03 1.60 -9.82
CA ASP A 89 -1.61 3.01 -9.64
C ASP A 89 -0.42 3.48 -10.48
N TRP A 90 -0.30 2.89 -11.67
CA TRP A 90 0.82 3.00 -12.59
C TRP A 90 0.57 3.90 -13.80
N ASP A 91 -0.58 4.58 -13.91
CA ASP A 91 -0.95 5.38 -15.07
C ASP A 91 0.06 6.52 -15.28
N VAL A 92 0.62 6.60 -16.48
CA VAL A 92 1.62 7.59 -16.86
C VAL A 92 1.03 8.92 -17.31
N ARG A 93 -0.29 8.98 -17.50
CA ARG A 93 -0.99 10.19 -17.94
C ARG A 93 -1.23 11.16 -16.77
N PRO A 94 -1.54 12.44 -17.07
CA PRO A 94 -1.97 13.39 -16.04
C PRO A 94 -3.24 12.92 -15.30
N PRO A 95 -3.44 13.35 -14.05
CA PRO A 95 -2.63 14.30 -13.28
C PRO A 95 -1.35 13.68 -12.67
N LYS A 96 -0.30 14.51 -12.47
CA LYS A 96 0.97 14.03 -11.89
C LYS A 96 0.81 13.53 -10.44
N TRP A 97 -0.04 14.17 -9.65
CA TRP A 97 -0.33 13.74 -8.28
C TRP A 97 -1.79 13.34 -8.18
N GLY A 98 -2.04 12.05 -8.03
CA GLY A 98 -3.36 11.46 -7.83
C GLY A 98 -3.28 9.94 -7.72
N CYS A 99 -4.39 9.29 -7.33
CA CYS A 99 -4.45 7.86 -7.02
C CYS A 99 -3.91 7.00 -8.17
N GLY A 100 -4.48 7.08 -9.37
CA GLY A 100 -4.14 6.16 -10.46
C GLY A 100 -2.69 6.20 -11.01
N GLY A 101 -1.82 7.10 -10.55
CA GLY A 101 -0.46 7.26 -11.09
C GLY A 101 0.64 7.48 -10.05
N TRP A 102 0.37 7.27 -8.76
CA TRP A 102 1.33 7.62 -7.70
C TRP A 102 2.54 6.71 -7.64
N VAL A 103 2.45 5.46 -8.12
CA VAL A 103 3.60 4.55 -8.23
C VAL A 103 4.71 5.19 -9.06
N ASN A 104 4.35 5.98 -10.07
CA ASN A 104 5.32 6.72 -10.88
C ASN A 104 6.05 7.80 -10.08
N ARG A 105 5.41 8.40 -9.07
CA ARG A 105 6.03 9.36 -8.15
C ARG A 105 6.98 8.68 -7.17
N ALA A 106 6.66 7.46 -6.73
CA ALA A 106 7.57 6.64 -5.94
C ALA A 106 8.81 6.26 -6.74
N LEU A 107 8.65 5.80 -7.99
CA LEU A 107 9.75 5.42 -8.88
C LEU A 107 10.64 6.60 -9.32
N GLU A 108 10.20 7.85 -9.15
CA GLU A 108 11.04 9.04 -9.34
C GLU A 108 12.11 9.20 -8.22
N LEU A 109 11.98 8.50 -7.09
CA LEU A 109 12.91 8.60 -5.97
C LEU A 109 14.09 7.61 -6.12
N PRO A 110 15.35 8.10 -6.07
CA PRO A 110 16.52 7.30 -6.43
C PRO A 110 16.83 6.15 -5.44
N HIS A 111 16.31 6.21 -4.22
CA HIS A 111 16.49 5.16 -3.22
C HIS A 111 15.41 4.06 -3.29
N ILE A 112 14.38 4.23 -4.13
CA ILE A 112 13.39 3.17 -4.39
C ILE A 112 14.00 2.20 -5.40
N LYS A 113 14.41 1.02 -4.92
CA LYS A 113 15.05 -0.01 -5.75
C LYS A 113 14.03 -0.75 -6.62
N HIS A 114 12.84 -0.98 -6.06
CA HIS A 114 11.82 -1.83 -6.66
C HIS A 114 10.46 -1.52 -6.03
N VAL A 115 9.40 -1.59 -6.84
CA VAL A 115 8.01 -1.49 -6.40
C VAL A 115 7.26 -2.75 -6.83
N ALA A 116 6.60 -3.41 -5.90
CA ALA A 116 5.73 -4.55 -6.19
C ALA A 116 4.30 -4.26 -5.70
N VAL A 117 3.33 -4.29 -6.61
CA VAL A 117 1.91 -4.10 -6.31
C VAL A 117 1.21 -5.45 -6.35
N TRP A 118 0.54 -5.82 -5.26
CA TRP A 118 -0.07 -7.13 -5.07
C TRP A 118 -1.58 -7.01 -4.88
N GLY A 119 -2.31 -7.88 -5.58
CA GLY A 119 -3.73 -8.04 -5.39
C GLY A 119 -4.62 -7.28 -6.35
N CYS A 120 -4.07 -6.80 -7.47
CA CYS A 120 -4.84 -5.97 -8.38
C CYS A 120 -6.00 -6.78 -9.01
N GLY A 121 -7.23 -6.53 -8.58
CA GLY A 121 -8.45 -7.12 -9.14
C GLY A 121 -9.05 -6.26 -10.25
N ASN A 122 -8.67 -4.97 -10.31
CA ASN A 122 -9.16 -4.02 -11.29
C ASN A 122 -8.83 -4.45 -12.75
N PHE A 123 -9.65 -3.98 -13.70
CA PHE A 123 -9.54 -4.25 -15.13
C PHE A 123 -8.28 -3.64 -15.78
N GLU A 124 -7.67 -2.62 -15.20
CA GLU A 124 -6.51 -1.86 -15.71
C GLU A 124 -5.29 -2.73 -16.00
N CYS A 125 -5.16 -3.87 -15.32
CA CYS A 125 -4.06 -4.81 -15.53
C CYS A 125 -4.15 -5.62 -16.82
N TRP A 126 -5.20 -5.46 -17.63
CA TRP A 126 -5.52 -6.31 -18.77
C TRP A 126 -5.67 -5.50 -20.07
N TRP A 127 -5.59 -6.15 -21.23
CA TRP A 127 -5.84 -5.47 -22.52
C TRP A 127 -7.31 -5.00 -22.59
N PRO A 128 -7.63 -3.75 -22.99
CA PRO A 128 -6.73 -2.65 -23.42
C PRO A 128 -6.14 -1.86 -22.27
N HIS A 129 -6.78 -1.97 -21.12
CA HIS A 129 -6.56 -1.32 -19.83
C HIS A 129 -5.11 -0.84 -19.61
N GLN A 130 -4.20 -1.80 -19.77
CA GLN A 130 -2.79 -1.71 -19.45
C GLN A 130 -1.95 -0.78 -20.34
N ILE A 131 -2.47 -0.24 -21.46
CA ILE A 131 -1.67 0.56 -22.41
C ILE A 131 -1.08 1.83 -21.78
N PHE A 132 -1.71 2.34 -20.72
CA PHE A 132 -1.26 3.54 -20.01
C PHE A 132 -0.49 3.22 -18.73
N GLY A 133 -0.34 1.94 -18.38
CA GLY A 133 0.54 1.54 -17.28
C GLY A 133 2.00 1.84 -17.60
N ASN A 134 2.83 1.99 -16.58
CA ASN A 134 4.26 2.22 -16.73
C ASN A 134 5.03 0.96 -17.20
N ARG A 135 4.79 0.57 -18.46
CA ARG A 135 5.41 -0.59 -19.11
C ARG A 135 6.93 -0.46 -19.20
N ARG A 136 7.46 0.78 -19.16
CA ARG A 136 8.91 1.02 -19.14
C ARG A 136 9.52 0.53 -17.83
N ALA A 137 8.92 0.86 -16.70
CA ALA A 137 9.36 0.40 -15.38
C ALA A 137 9.23 -1.13 -15.25
N GLU A 138 8.13 -1.71 -15.75
CA GLU A 138 7.96 -3.17 -15.76
C GLU A 138 9.04 -3.88 -16.60
N ARG A 139 9.35 -3.37 -17.80
CA ARG A 139 10.43 -3.92 -18.64
C ARG A 139 11.81 -3.78 -18.01
N ALA A 140 12.02 -2.72 -17.24
CA ALA A 140 13.26 -2.50 -16.50
C ALA A 140 13.37 -3.36 -15.22
N GLY A 141 12.30 -4.08 -14.83
CA GLY A 141 12.30 -4.91 -13.62
C GLY A 141 12.25 -4.12 -12.30
N ILE A 142 11.96 -2.82 -12.36
CA ILE A 142 11.84 -1.95 -11.17
C ILE A 142 10.39 -1.82 -10.70
N LEU A 143 9.42 -2.28 -11.50
CA LEU A 143 8.01 -2.37 -11.16
C LEU A 143 7.50 -3.79 -11.46
N GLU A 144 6.90 -4.45 -10.48
CA GLU A 144 6.14 -5.69 -10.65
C GLU A 144 4.69 -5.46 -10.21
N VAL A 145 3.74 -5.93 -11.03
CA VAL A 145 2.32 -5.87 -10.71
C VAL A 145 1.77 -7.29 -10.75
N HIS A 146 1.08 -7.68 -9.70
CA HIS A 146 0.57 -9.02 -9.46
C HIS A 146 -0.96 -9.02 -9.44
N PRO A 147 -1.60 -9.04 -10.62
CA PRO A 147 -3.06 -9.02 -10.73
C PRO A 147 -3.66 -10.41 -10.54
N TRP A 148 -4.90 -10.44 -10.02
CA TRP A 148 -5.70 -11.67 -9.95
C TRP A 148 -6.13 -12.13 -11.34
N ALA A 149 -5.84 -13.39 -11.66
CA ALA A 149 -6.17 -13.99 -12.95
C ALA A 149 -7.17 -15.15 -12.86
N ASP A 150 -7.75 -15.39 -11.67
CA ASP A 150 -8.71 -16.48 -11.43
C ASP A 150 -9.85 -16.47 -12.46
N ASP A 151 -10.45 -15.31 -12.71
CA ASP A 151 -11.58 -15.15 -13.63
C ASP A 151 -11.14 -14.77 -15.05
N ARG A 152 -9.85 -14.92 -15.37
CA ARG A 152 -9.29 -14.58 -16.69
C ARG A 152 -9.11 -15.83 -17.56
N PRO A 153 -9.20 -15.68 -18.90
CA PRO A 153 -8.86 -16.73 -19.85
C PRO A 153 -7.47 -17.32 -19.58
N VAL A 154 -7.27 -18.60 -19.90
CA VAL A 154 -6.00 -19.32 -19.65
C VAL A 154 -4.78 -18.59 -20.19
N LYS A 155 -4.89 -17.95 -21.36
CA LYS A 155 -3.81 -17.14 -21.96
C LYS A 155 -3.35 -16.00 -21.04
N ASP A 156 -4.27 -15.38 -20.31
CA ASP A 156 -4.00 -14.21 -19.47
C ASP A 156 -3.46 -14.65 -18.10
N ARG A 157 -3.77 -15.87 -17.66
CA ARG A 157 -3.16 -16.49 -16.47
C ARG A 157 -1.65 -16.70 -16.62
N GLN A 158 -1.14 -16.74 -17.85
CA GLN A 158 0.30 -16.83 -18.15
C GLN A 158 1.00 -15.47 -18.21
N ARG A 159 0.27 -14.36 -18.05
CA ARG A 159 0.87 -13.03 -17.94
C ARG A 159 1.89 -13.03 -16.80
N LYS A 160 3.09 -12.51 -17.06
CA LYS A 160 4.10 -12.31 -16.02
C LYS A 160 3.50 -11.52 -14.84
N GLY A 161 3.74 -12.01 -13.63
CA GLY A 161 3.23 -11.41 -12.40
C GLY A 161 1.83 -11.88 -11.99
N ALA A 162 1.02 -12.41 -12.91
CA ALA A 162 -0.33 -12.88 -12.59
C ALA A 162 -0.34 -13.89 -11.44
N ILE A 163 -1.30 -13.72 -10.54
CA ILE A 163 -1.52 -14.55 -9.38
C ILE A 163 -2.91 -15.18 -9.43
N LEU A 164 -3.02 -16.37 -8.83
CA LEU A 164 -4.28 -17.07 -8.62
C LEU A 164 -4.50 -17.23 -7.12
N ARG A 165 -5.75 -17.38 -6.70
CA ARG A 165 -6.10 -17.59 -5.29
C ARG A 165 -5.36 -18.78 -4.68
N GLU A 166 -5.13 -19.82 -5.47
CA GLU A 166 -4.42 -21.04 -5.05
C GLU A 166 -2.90 -20.84 -4.86
N ASN A 167 -2.26 -19.90 -5.56
CA ASN A 167 -0.79 -19.82 -5.63
C ASN A 167 -0.19 -18.49 -5.20
N TRP A 168 -1.00 -17.45 -4.95
CA TRP A 168 -0.47 -16.12 -4.63
C TRP A 168 0.42 -16.14 -3.38
N ARG A 169 0.09 -16.95 -2.37
CA ARG A 169 0.90 -17.09 -1.15
C ARG A 169 2.30 -17.62 -1.46
N GLN A 170 2.38 -18.70 -2.24
CA GLN A 170 3.66 -19.29 -2.64
C GLN A 170 4.50 -18.27 -3.43
N ARG A 171 3.87 -17.56 -4.38
CA ARG A 171 4.55 -16.53 -5.19
C ARG A 171 5.02 -15.35 -4.33
N PHE A 172 4.19 -14.88 -3.41
CA PHE A 172 4.53 -13.81 -2.48
C PHE A 172 5.68 -14.23 -1.56
N GLU A 173 5.65 -15.46 -1.05
CA GLU A 173 6.73 -15.99 -0.21
C GLU A 173 8.06 -16.10 -0.97
N GLN A 174 8.04 -16.55 -2.22
CA GLN A 174 9.23 -16.55 -3.09
C GLN A 174 9.76 -15.13 -3.31
N PHE A 175 8.87 -14.18 -3.59
CA PHE A 175 9.23 -12.77 -3.76
C PHE A 175 9.90 -12.20 -2.51
N VAL A 176 9.26 -12.30 -1.33
CA VAL A 176 9.83 -11.73 -0.09
C VAL A 176 11.10 -12.45 0.37
N ASN A 177 11.26 -13.75 0.09
CA ASN A 177 12.49 -14.47 0.36
C ASN A 177 13.67 -13.93 -0.47
N GLY A 178 13.40 -13.45 -1.69
CA GLY A 178 14.38 -12.75 -2.53
C GLY A 178 14.80 -11.38 -1.97
N LEU A 179 14.06 -10.82 -1.01
CA LEU A 179 14.29 -9.51 -0.41
C LEU A 179 14.96 -9.59 0.98
N ALA A 180 15.57 -10.72 1.34
CA ALA A 180 16.04 -10.98 2.70
C ALA A 180 16.99 -9.91 3.28
N SER A 181 17.81 -9.27 2.45
CA SER A 181 18.76 -8.22 2.84
C SER A 181 18.27 -6.79 2.57
N GLU A 182 17.05 -6.62 2.07
CA GLU A 182 16.53 -5.32 1.65
C GLU A 182 15.69 -4.67 2.74
N ASN A 183 15.70 -3.34 2.81
CA ASN A 183 14.67 -2.62 3.55
C ASN A 183 13.35 -2.70 2.78
N ILE A 184 12.24 -2.86 3.50
CA ILE A 184 10.91 -2.96 2.88
C ILE A 184 10.00 -1.93 3.50
N TYR A 185 9.32 -1.16 2.66
CA TYR A 185 8.19 -0.31 3.01
C TYR A 185 6.92 -1.00 2.55
N VAL A 186 5.91 -1.09 3.43
CA VAL A 186 4.60 -1.67 3.10
C VAL A 186 3.55 -0.57 3.14
N THR A 187 2.73 -0.51 2.09
CA THR A 187 1.50 0.28 2.06
C THR A 187 0.31 -0.63 1.76
N ILE A 188 -0.85 -0.26 2.27
CA ILE A 188 -2.10 -0.99 2.08
C ILE A 188 -3.13 0.05 1.66
N ASP A 189 -3.73 -0.16 0.50
CA ASP A 189 -5.02 0.42 0.17
C ASP A 189 -6.11 -0.52 0.69
N LEU A 190 -7.10 0.03 1.38
CA LEU A 190 -8.21 -0.76 1.89
C LEU A 190 -9.06 -1.37 0.77
N ASP A 191 -9.03 -0.78 -0.42
CA ASP A 191 -9.76 -1.33 -1.55
C ASP A 191 -9.23 -2.71 -1.98
N CYS A 192 -8.03 -3.12 -1.57
CA CYS A 192 -7.48 -4.45 -1.87
C CYS A 192 -8.27 -5.59 -1.19
N LEU A 193 -9.04 -5.26 -0.16
CA LEU A 193 -9.87 -6.18 0.60
C LEU A 193 -11.18 -6.47 -0.13
N ARG A 194 -11.71 -7.65 0.11
CA ARG A 194 -13.07 -8.03 -0.28
C ARG A 194 -14.12 -7.20 0.44
N ILE A 195 -15.26 -7.02 -0.21
CA ILE A 195 -16.35 -6.14 0.24
C ILE A 195 -16.88 -6.48 1.63
N GLU A 196 -16.80 -7.75 2.06
CA GLU A 196 -17.29 -8.17 3.38
C GLU A 196 -16.42 -7.67 4.54
N GLU A 197 -15.20 -7.20 4.25
CA GLU A 197 -14.23 -6.80 5.28
C GLU A 197 -13.86 -5.32 5.24
N ALA A 198 -13.99 -4.66 4.10
CA ALA A 198 -13.91 -3.21 3.99
C ALA A 198 -14.83 -2.71 2.88
N VAL A 199 -15.59 -1.66 3.19
CA VAL A 199 -16.36 -0.90 2.21
C VAL A 199 -15.60 0.39 1.94
N THR A 200 -15.16 0.58 0.71
CA THR A 200 -14.49 1.80 0.26
C THR A 200 -15.34 2.50 -0.80
N ASN A 201 -14.90 3.68 -1.24
CA ASN A 201 -15.50 4.39 -2.37
C ASN A 201 -14.95 3.90 -3.74
N TRP A 202 -14.14 2.84 -3.73
CA TRP A 202 -13.56 2.17 -4.89
C TRP A 202 -14.09 0.73 -4.96
N GLU A 203 -13.93 0.07 -6.10
CA GLU A 203 -14.33 -1.33 -6.19
C GLU A 203 -13.44 -2.23 -5.35
N SER A 204 -14.07 -3.23 -4.73
CA SER A 204 -13.38 -4.13 -3.80
C SER A 204 -12.47 -5.13 -4.52
N GLY A 205 -11.34 -5.39 -3.89
CA GLY A 205 -10.39 -6.41 -4.25
C GLY A 205 -10.80 -7.79 -3.71
N ARG A 206 -9.80 -8.63 -3.49
CA ARG A 206 -10.01 -10.07 -3.21
C ARG A 206 -9.25 -10.58 -2.00
N PHE A 207 -8.40 -9.75 -1.38
CA PHE A 207 -7.75 -10.16 -0.15
C PHE A 207 -8.77 -10.24 0.97
N SER A 208 -8.52 -11.17 1.89
CA SER A 208 -9.05 -11.05 3.24
C SER A 208 -8.05 -10.35 4.16
N VAL A 209 -8.50 -9.81 5.29
CA VAL A 209 -7.63 -9.28 6.36
C VAL A 209 -6.68 -10.39 6.85
N ALA A 210 -7.14 -11.64 6.86
CA ALA A 210 -6.29 -12.79 7.19
C ALA A 210 -5.16 -13.00 6.17
N ASP A 211 -5.39 -12.70 4.88
CA ASP A 211 -4.37 -12.75 3.85
C ASP A 211 -3.33 -11.65 4.02
N LEU A 212 -3.77 -10.41 4.27
CA LEU A 212 -2.85 -9.30 4.54
C LEU A 212 -2.01 -9.56 5.79
N GLN A 213 -2.62 -10.03 6.87
CA GLN A 213 -1.91 -10.41 8.09
C GLN A 213 -0.90 -11.54 7.84
N TRP A 214 -1.27 -12.53 7.04
CA TRP A 214 -0.35 -13.58 6.62
C TRP A 214 0.84 -13.01 5.85
N GLY A 215 0.59 -12.16 4.84
CA GLY A 215 1.62 -11.55 3.99
C GLY A 215 2.60 -10.70 4.80
N ILE A 216 2.08 -9.79 5.64
CA ILE A 216 2.88 -8.89 6.47
C ILE A 216 3.78 -9.67 7.45
N ARG A 217 3.29 -10.81 8.00
CA ARG A 217 4.05 -11.62 8.96
C ARG A 217 5.20 -12.41 8.34
N ARG A 218 5.23 -12.61 7.01
CA ARG A 218 6.23 -13.49 6.36
C ARG A 218 7.67 -13.01 6.46
N ARG A 219 7.91 -11.73 6.74
CA ARG A 219 9.25 -11.20 6.97
C ARG A 219 9.79 -11.46 8.38
N ASN A 220 8.94 -11.75 9.37
CA ASN A 220 9.34 -11.85 10.79
C ASN A 220 10.03 -13.16 11.21
N MET A 221 10.54 -13.99 10.28
CA MET A 221 11.06 -15.33 10.62
C MET A 221 12.51 -15.62 10.21
N ARG A 222 13.39 -14.62 10.05
CA ARG A 222 14.81 -14.88 9.74
C ARG A 222 15.84 -14.01 10.49
N GLY A 223 15.61 -13.69 11.77
CA GLY A 223 16.64 -12.98 12.53
C GLY A 223 16.37 -12.54 13.97
N ALA A 224 15.48 -13.21 14.72
CA ALA A 224 15.35 -12.95 16.15
C ALA A 224 14.98 -14.24 16.90
N ASN A 225 15.71 -14.51 17.98
CA ASN A 225 15.39 -15.53 18.97
C ASN A 225 13.92 -15.42 19.39
N SER A 226 13.23 -16.57 19.37
CA SER A 226 12.03 -16.92 20.16
C SER A 226 10.97 -15.85 20.41
N VAL A 227 9.77 -16.01 19.84
CA VAL A 227 8.54 -16.39 20.58
C VAL A 227 7.44 -16.78 19.56
N SER A 228 6.74 -17.87 19.89
CA SER A 228 5.66 -18.53 19.13
C SER A 228 4.50 -17.60 18.71
N PRO A 229 3.87 -17.83 17.55
CA PRO A 229 2.72 -17.06 17.09
C PRO A 229 1.43 -17.55 17.77
N ARG A 230 0.70 -16.66 18.43
CA ARG A 230 -0.75 -16.84 18.63
C ARG A 230 -1.51 -15.56 18.31
N ASN A 231 -2.52 -15.78 17.47
CA ASN A 231 -3.73 -15.01 17.23
C ASN A 231 -3.72 -13.91 16.15
N LEU A 232 -4.37 -14.32 15.06
CA LEU A 232 -5.11 -13.58 14.05
C LEU A 232 -6.38 -12.99 14.70
N ILE A 233 -6.86 -11.87 14.14
CA ILE A 233 -8.19 -11.23 14.26
C ILE A 233 -9.21 -11.95 15.16
N THR A 234 -9.55 -11.37 16.30
CA THR A 234 -10.93 -11.36 16.84
C THR A 234 -11.16 -10.08 17.64
N ARG A 235 -12.30 -9.42 17.42
CA ARG A 235 -12.80 -8.30 18.23
C ARG A 235 -13.02 -8.76 19.69
N LYS A 236 -12.42 -8.05 20.65
CA LYS A 236 -13.04 -7.38 21.83
C LYS A 236 -12.03 -7.23 22.98
N SER A 237 -12.00 -6.01 23.50
CA SER A 237 -11.68 -5.64 24.89
C SER A 237 -10.23 -5.78 25.39
N GLY A 238 -9.64 -4.63 25.76
CA GLY A 238 -8.83 -4.52 26.97
C GLY A 238 -7.30 -4.66 26.83
N CYS A 239 -6.64 -3.51 27.02
CA CYS A 239 -5.28 -3.32 27.55
C CYS A 239 -4.05 -3.78 26.73
N LEU A 240 -3.34 -2.76 26.25
CA LEU A 240 -1.92 -2.62 25.91
C LEU A 240 -1.07 -3.88 25.68
N LEU A 241 -0.41 -3.95 24.50
CA LEU A 241 1.05 -4.06 24.49
C LEU A 241 1.70 -3.65 23.17
N LYS A 242 2.91 -3.14 23.35
CA LYS A 242 3.80 -2.42 22.44
C LYS A 242 4.56 -3.39 21.53
N THR A 243 4.57 -3.16 20.22
CA THR A 243 5.81 -3.24 19.40
C THR A 243 5.62 -2.64 18.00
N ARG A 244 6.71 -2.06 17.47
CA ARG A 244 6.80 -1.24 16.26
C ARG A 244 6.45 -2.03 14.99
N PHE A 245 5.43 -1.60 14.26
CA PHE A 245 5.21 -1.97 12.86
C PHE A 245 4.71 -0.76 12.09
N VAL A 246 5.07 -0.70 10.80
CA VAL A 246 4.61 0.25 9.78
C VAL A 246 3.39 -0.36 9.12
N GLN A 247 2.25 0.28 9.24
CA GLN A 247 1.04 -0.08 8.53
C GLN A 247 0.26 1.23 8.30
N SER A 248 0.01 1.53 7.02
CA SER A 248 -1.21 2.22 6.63
C SER A 248 -2.28 1.14 6.68
N ILE A 249 -3.40 1.36 7.36
CA ILE A 249 -4.56 0.47 7.21
C ILE A 249 -5.33 0.98 6.01
#